data_AF-A0AAW6U9S6-F1
#
_entry.id   AF-A0AAW6U9S6-F1
#
_cell.length_a   1.000
_cell.length_b   1.000
_cell.length_c   1.000
_cell.angle_alpha   90.00
_cell.angle_beta   90.00
_cell.angle_gamma   90.00
#
_symmetry.space_group_name_H-M   'P 1'
#
loop_
_entity.id
_entity.type
_entity.pdbx_description
1 polymer ?
#
loop_
_entity_poly.entity_id
_entity_poly.type
_entity_poly.pdbx_seq_one_letter_code
_entity_poly.pdbx_strand_id
1 'polypeptide(L)'
;MFELIVALSIYAFWFSLIIGSLTLFLIRLYIVIIKKLDFKKASMILWIPCSIGFYLNIKEESQLTKIYKSLVIIFFVSTFIASLFILYIHLELNII
;
A
#
# COMPACT_ATOMS: atom_id res chain seq x y z
N MET A 1 12.29 27.51 4.43
CA MET A 1 11.51 26.92 3.30
C MET A 1 11.84 25.45 3.10
N PHE A 2 13.12 25.06 3.08
CA PHE A 2 13.54 23.66 2.98
C PHE A 2 12.96 22.77 4.11
N GLU A 3 13.09 23.19 5.38
CA GLU A 3 12.52 22.47 6.53
C GLU A 3 11.01 22.23 6.43
N LEU A 4 10.27 23.18 5.86
CA LEU A 4 8.82 23.05 5.65
C LEU A 4 8.51 21.97 4.62
N ILE A 5 9.29 21.89 3.55
CA ILE A 5 9.16 20.85 2.50
C ILE A 5 9.48 19.49 3.12
N VAL A 6 10.54 19.38 3.93
CA VAL A 6 10.90 18.16 4.66
C VAL A 6 9.76 17.70 5.55
N ALA A 7 9.21 18.59 6.37
CA ALA A 7 8.10 18.28 7.25
C ALA A 7 6.86 17.80 6.47
N LEU A 8 6.49 18.49 5.38
CA LEU A 8 5.38 18.09 4.52
C LEU A 8 5.61 16.72 3.88
N SER A 9 6.83 16.41 3.41
CA SER A 9 7.18 15.10 2.86
C SER A 9 7.06 13.98 3.90
N ILE A 10 7.50 14.22 5.13
CA ILE A 10 7.36 13.26 6.23
C ILE A 10 5.88 13.02 6.54
N TYR A 11 5.07 14.08 6.68
CA TYR A 11 3.63 13.92 6.93
C TYR A 11 2.92 13.22 5.77
N ALA A 12 3.25 13.55 4.52
CA ALA A 12 2.70 12.88 3.34
C ALA A 12 3.07 11.38 3.32
N PHE A 13 4.28 11.02 3.73
CA PHE A 13 4.71 9.63 3.86
C PHE A 13 3.92 8.88 4.94
N TRP A 14 3.78 9.46 6.13
CA TRP A 14 2.96 8.87 7.20
C TRP A 14 1.50 8.72 6.78
N PHE A 15 0.94 9.74 6.12
CA PHE A 15 -0.41 9.73 5.60
C PHE A 15 -0.58 8.63 4.55
N SER A 16 0.37 8.49 3.62
CA SER A 16 0.39 7.41 2.62
C SER A 16 0.46 6.04 3.29
N LEU A 17 1.36 5.83 4.26
CA LEU A 17 1.49 4.55 4.96
C LEU A 17 0.20 4.14 5.67
N ILE A 18 -0.41 5.07 6.41
CA ILE A 18 -1.64 4.77 7.17
C ILE A 18 -2.80 4.59 6.20
N ILE A 19 -3.11 5.60 5.38
CA ILE A 19 -4.32 5.60 4.54
C ILE A 19 -4.20 4.64 3.37
N GLY A 20 -3.02 4.50 2.77
CA GLY A 20 -2.78 3.50 1.72
C GLY A 20 -3.00 2.09 2.25
N SER A 21 -2.45 1.75 3.42
CA SER A 21 -2.67 0.45 4.06
C SER A 21 -4.14 0.21 4.42
N LEU A 22 -4.82 1.24 4.93
CA LEU A 22 -6.24 1.18 5.30
C LEU A 22 -7.13 0.99 4.07
N THR A 23 -6.85 1.72 2.98
CA THR A 23 -7.58 1.62 1.71
C THR A 23 -7.44 0.22 1.12
N LEU A 24 -6.21 -0.32 1.07
CA LEU A 24 -5.96 -1.69 0.61
C LEU A 24 -6.63 -2.73 1.50
N PHE A 25 -6.67 -2.50 2.82
CA PHE A 25 -7.37 -3.39 3.76
C PHE A 25 -8.88 -3.40 3.52
N LEU A 26 -9.51 -2.23 3.36
CA LEU A 26 -10.94 -2.12 3.06
C LEU A 26 -11.32 -2.82 1.76
N ILE A 27 -10.50 -2.69 0.71
CA ILE A 27 -10.75 -3.38 -0.56
C ILE A 27 -10.61 -4.91 -0.38
N ARG A 28 -9.63 -5.39 0.39
CA ARG A 28 -9.52 -6.83 0.71
C ARG A 28 -10.75 -7.34 1.44
N LEU A 29 -11.26 -6.58 2.42
CA LEU A 29 -12.46 -6.91 3.16
C LEU A 29 -13.69 -6.96 2.25
N TYR A 30 -13.84 -5.97 1.36
CA TYR A 30 -14.89 -5.94 0.35
C TYR A 30 -14.84 -7.15 -0.60
N ILE A 31 -13.65 -7.53 -1.07
CA ILE A 31 -13.47 -8.68 -1.97
C ILE A 31 -13.79 -10.00 -1.27
N VAL A 32 -13.38 -10.17 -0.01
CA VAL A 32 -13.70 -11.35 0.80
C VAL A 32 -15.21 -11.52 0.97
N ILE A 33 -15.94 -10.42 1.23
CA ILE A 33 -17.40 -10.43 1.39
C ILE A 33 -18.09 -10.83 0.08
N ILE A 34 -17.72 -10.20 -1.05
CA ILE A 34 -18.35 -10.48 -2.34
C ILE A 34 -18.09 -11.90 -2.81
N LYS A 35 -16.84 -12.37 -2.68
CA LYS A 35 -16.45 -13.71 -3.14
C LYS A 35 -16.86 -14.83 -2.19
N LYS A 36 -17.47 -14.52 -1.04
CA LYS A 36 -17.92 -15.49 -0.01
C LYS A 36 -16.85 -16.55 0.27
N LEU A 37 -15.61 -16.11 0.48
CA LEU A 37 -14.48 -17.02 0.65
C LEU A 37 -14.56 -17.77 1.99
N ASP A 38 -14.06 -19.01 2.01
CA ASP A 38 -13.92 -19.80 3.24
C ASP A 38 -13.16 -19.01 4.32
N PHE A 39 -13.58 -19.16 5.58
CA PHE A 39 -12.99 -18.44 6.72
C PHE A 39 -11.46 -18.51 6.78
N LYS A 40 -10.88 -19.68 6.43
CA LYS A 40 -9.44 -19.88 6.37
C LYS A 40 -8.76 -19.03 5.29
N LYS A 41 -9.34 -18.95 4.09
CA LYS A 41 -8.83 -18.14 2.98
C LYS A 41 -9.05 -16.64 3.25
N ALA A 42 -10.20 -16.28 3.80
CA ALA A 42 -10.53 -14.93 4.23
C ALA A 42 -9.49 -14.39 5.24
N SER A 43 -9.18 -15.18 6.27
CA SER A 43 -8.17 -14.81 7.26
C SER A 43 -6.79 -14.62 6.64
N MET A 44 -6.36 -15.54 5.76
CA MET A 44 -5.10 -15.40 5.03
C MET A 44 -5.03 -14.11 4.20
N ILE A 45 -6.11 -13.76 3.49
CA ILE A 45 -6.13 -12.56 2.65
C ILE A 45 -6.03 -11.28 3.49
N LEU A 46 -6.75 -11.22 4.62
CA LEU A 46 -6.84 -10.03 5.46
C LEU A 46 -5.58 -9.78 6.29
N TRP A 47 -5.05 -10.83 6.91
CA TRP A 47 -3.99 -10.69 7.91
C TRP A 47 -2.58 -10.83 7.36
N ILE A 48 -2.39 -11.54 6.24
CA ILE A 48 -1.05 -11.65 5.66
C ILE A 48 -0.64 -10.28 5.11
N PRO A 49 0.55 -9.77 5.49
CA PRO A 49 1.02 -8.47 5.05
C PRO A 49 1.34 -8.46 3.54
N CYS A 50 1.56 -7.25 3.02
CA CYS A 50 2.03 -7.02 1.64
C CYS A 50 1.14 -7.66 0.55
N SER A 51 -0.16 -7.84 0.81
CA SER A 51 -1.09 -8.46 -0.14
C SER A 51 -0.75 -9.90 -0.54
N ILE A 52 0.22 -10.56 0.10
CA ILE A 52 0.68 -11.91 -0.31
C ILE A 52 -0.48 -12.91 -0.21
N GLY A 53 -1.26 -12.84 0.87
CA GLY A 53 -2.44 -13.68 1.06
C GLY A 53 -3.49 -13.51 -0.05
N PHE A 54 -3.58 -12.32 -0.65
CA PHE A 54 -4.47 -12.05 -1.79
C PHE A 54 -4.00 -12.78 -3.05
N TYR A 55 -2.73 -12.62 -3.42
CA TYR A 55 -2.16 -13.24 -4.63
C TYR A 55 -2.11 -14.77 -4.56
N LEU A 56 -1.95 -15.34 -3.37
CA LEU A 56 -1.95 -16.80 -3.20
C LEU A 56 -3.34 -17.42 -3.33
N ASN A 57 -4.39 -16.73 -2.87
CA ASN A 57 -5.73 -17.30 -2.76
C ASN A 57 -6.68 -16.88 -3.88
N ILE A 58 -6.44 -15.76 -4.57
CA ILE A 58 -7.30 -15.26 -5.64
C ILE A 58 -6.56 -15.34 -6.98
N LYS A 59 -6.90 -16.38 -7.77
CA LYS A 59 -6.37 -16.60 -9.12
C LYS A 59 -7.25 -16.02 -10.24
N GLU A 60 -8.49 -15.67 -9.93
CA GLU A 60 -9.43 -15.10 -10.90
C GLU A 60 -9.10 -13.65 -11.24
N GLU A 61 -9.14 -13.34 -12.54
CA GLU A 61 -8.94 -12.00 -13.08
C GLU A 61 -10.28 -11.26 -13.27
N SER A 62 -10.88 -10.79 -12.18
CA SER A 62 -12.02 -9.87 -12.28
C SER A 62 -11.55 -8.41 -12.35
N GLN A 63 -12.41 -7.50 -12.85
CA GLN A 63 -12.11 -6.06 -12.87
C GLN A 63 -11.72 -5.52 -11.48
N LEU A 64 -12.40 -5.96 -10.42
CA LEU A 64 -12.06 -5.60 -9.03
C LEU A 64 -10.65 -6.05 -8.64
N THR A 65 -10.26 -7.27 -9.01
CA THR A 65 -8.90 -7.76 -8.72
C THR A 65 -7.83 -7.00 -9.50
N LYS A 66 -8.12 -6.57 -10.74
CA LYS A 66 -7.20 -5.74 -11.53
C LYS A 66 -7.01 -4.36 -10.89
N ILE A 67 -8.10 -3.71 -10.49
CA ILE A 67 -8.05 -2.42 -9.78
C ILE A 67 -7.25 -2.55 -8.49
N TYR A 68 -7.49 -3.61 -7.70
CA TYR A 68 -6.71 -3.87 -6.48
C TYR A 68 -5.21 -4.04 -6.77
N LYS A 69 -4.84 -4.87 -7.74
CA LYS A 69 -3.43 -5.07 -8.14
C LYS A 69 -2.79 -3.74 -8.55
N SER A 70 -3.48 -2.91 -9.34
CA SER A 70 -2.98 -1.59 -9.73
C SER A 70 -2.79 -0.65 -8.54
N LEU A 71 -3.73 -0.63 -7.59
CA LEU A 71 -3.60 0.17 -6.37
C LEU A 71 -2.42 -0.29 -5.51
N VAL A 72 -2.18 -1.59 -5.40
CA VAL A 72 -1.00 -2.13 -4.70
C VAL A 72 0.29 -1.65 -5.35
N ILE A 73 0.36 -1.64 -6.68
CA ILE A 73 1.53 -1.15 -7.42
C ILE A 73 1.74 0.35 -7.18
N ILE A 74 0.68 1.17 -7.30
CA ILE A 74 0.75 2.62 -7.05
C ILE A 74 1.19 2.90 -5.61
N PHE A 75 0.62 2.18 -4.64
CA PHE A 75 1.02 2.27 -3.25
C PHE A 75 2.50 1.92 -3.06
N PHE A 76 2.98 0.82 -3.65
CA PHE A 76 4.38 0.44 -3.57
C PHE A 76 5.31 1.50 -4.17
N VAL A 77 5.03 1.96 -5.39
CA VAL A 77 5.87 2.96 -6.10
C VAL A 77 5.90 4.28 -5.32
N SER A 78 4.74 4.77 -4.87
CA SER A 78 4.67 6.02 -4.09
C SER A 78 5.40 5.91 -2.76
N THR A 79 5.24 4.81 -2.03
CA THR A 79 5.93 4.59 -0.75
C THR A 79 7.43 4.43 -0.95
N PHE A 80 7.86 3.77 -2.04
CA PHE A 80 9.27 3.63 -2.39
C PHE A 80 9.92 4.98 -2.73
N ILE A 81 9.30 5.78 -3.60
CA ILE A 81 9.79 7.13 -3.93
C ILE A 81 9.85 8.00 -2.68
N ALA A 82 8.80 7.97 -1.85
CA ALA A 82 8.78 8.74 -0.61
C ALA A 82 9.89 8.29 0.36
N SER A 83 10.18 6.99 0.45
CA SER A 83 11.28 6.47 1.27
C SER A 83 12.65 6.96 0.78
N LEU A 84 12.88 7.01 -0.54
CA LEU A 84 14.10 7.57 -1.13
C LEU A 84 14.23 9.07 -0.82
N PHE A 85 13.13 9.81 -0.88
CA PHE A 85 13.11 11.24 -0.60
C PHE A 85 13.45 11.53 0.87
N ILE A 86 12.90 10.76 1.80
CA ILE A 86 13.23 10.86 3.22
C ILE A 86 14.70 10.51 3.47
N LEU A 87 15.20 9.43 2.86
CA LEU A 87 16.62 9.04 2.94
C LEU A 87 17.55 10.13 2.42
N TYR A 88 17.22 10.72 1.27
CA TYR A 88 17.96 11.83 0.68
C TYR A 88 18.06 13.02 1.64
N ILE A 89 16.94 13.41 2.24
CA ILE A 89 16.90 14.49 3.23
C ILE A 89 17.73 14.14 4.47
N HIS A 90 17.59 12.91 4.98
CA HIS A 90 18.24 12.51 6.24
C HIS A 90 19.76 12.36 6.11
N LEU A 91 20.24 11.93 4.94
CA LEU A 91 21.68 11.79 4.66
C LEU A 91 22.36 13.14 4.33
N GLU A 92 21.62 14.26 4.37
CA GLU A 92 22.09 15.58 3.96
C GLU A 92 22.86 15.54 2.63
N LEU A 93 22.46 14.63 1.73
CA LEU A 93 23.10 14.44 0.43
C LEU A 93 22.83 15.70 -0.39
N ASN A 94 23.69 16.71 -0.26
CA ASN A 94 23.73 17.90 -1.11
C ASN A 94 24.18 17.49 -2.51
N ILE A 95 23.31 16.77 -3.24
CA ILE A 95 23.43 16.57 -4.67
C ILE A 95 22.50 17.58 -5.33
N ILE A 96 22.85 18.86 -5.14
CA ILE A 96 22.69 20.06 -5.99
C ILE A 96 23.34 21.22 -5.22
#